data_AF-A0A510PRG6-F1
#
_entry.id   AF-A0A510PRG6-F1
#
_cell.length_a   1.000
_cell.length_b   1.000
_cell.length_c   1.000
_cell.angle_alpha   90.00
_cell.angle_beta   90.00
_cell.angle_gamma   90.00
#
_symmetry.space_group_name_H-M   'P 1'
#
loop_
_entity.id
_entity.type
_entity.pdbx_description
1 polymer ?
#
loop_
_entity_poly.entity_id
_entity_poly.type
_entity_poly.pdbx_seq_one_letter_code
_entity_poly.pdbx_strand_id
1 'polypeptide(L)' 'ENRLESLENLDNWVSPRLGIRFQLAQPELLLYYPDGQPFTSYNEERQRAETERQRAERLAAKLRELNINPEEI' A
#
# COMPACT_ATOMS: atom_id res chain seq x y z
N GLU A 1 18.36 20.36 19.12
CA GLU A 1 18.05 19.28 20.08
C GLU A 1 17.25 18.19 19.36
N ASN A 2 17.67 16.93 19.40
CA ASN A 2 16.90 15.76 18.92
C ASN A 2 16.72 14.82 20.11
N ARG A 3 15.69 15.09 20.92
CA ARG A 3 15.33 14.26 22.08
C ARG A 3 14.20 13.34 21.66
N LEU A 4 14.36 12.05 21.94
CA LEU A 4 13.28 11.07 21.81
C LEU A 4 12.31 11.29 22.96
N GLU A 5 11.03 11.44 22.66
CA GLU A 5 9.96 11.51 23.66
C GLU A 5 9.21 10.18 23.65
N SER A 6 9.05 9.60 24.84
CA SER A 6 8.25 8.39 25.00
C SER A 6 6.79 8.72 24.78
N LEU A 7 6.11 7.92 23.94
CA LEU A 7 4.67 8.01 23.77
C LEU A 7 4.00 7.13 24.83
N GLU A 8 3.18 7.73 25.69
CA GLU A 8 2.42 7.00 26.72
C GLU A 8 1.31 6.12 26.10
N ASN A 9 0.80 6.52 24.93
CA ASN A 9 -0.23 5.80 24.20
C ASN A 9 0.08 5.81 22.69
N LEU A 10 0.15 4.62 22.09
CA LEU A 10 0.41 4.44 20.65
C LEU A 10 -0.87 4.17 19.85
N ASP A 11 -1.99 3.86 20.52
CA ASP A 11 -3.26 3.59 19.87
C ASP A 11 -3.79 4.86 19.19
N ASN A 12 -4.07 4.75 17.89
CA ASN A 12 -4.52 5.82 17.01
C ASN A 12 -3.57 7.04 16.93
N TRP A 13 -2.30 6.91 17.32
CA TRP A 13 -1.35 8.01 17.28
C TRP A 13 -0.92 8.37 15.85
N VAL A 14 -0.89 9.66 15.51
CA VAL A 14 -0.49 10.15 14.18
C VAL A 14 0.86 10.84 14.27
N SER A 15 1.82 10.42 13.42
CA SER A 15 3.14 11.03 13.35
C SER A 15 3.07 12.48 12.86
N PRO A 16 3.53 13.49 13.63
CA PRO A 16 3.47 14.89 13.21
C PRO A 16 4.30 15.20 11.96
N ARG A 17 5.37 14.43 11.71
CA ARG A 17 6.27 14.64 10.56
C ARG A 17 5.88 13.84 9.32
N LEU A 18 5.29 12.66 9.51
CA LEU A 18 5.00 11.72 8.42
C LEU A 18 3.51 11.64 8.08
N GLY A 19 2.61 12.04 8.98
CA GLY A 19 1.16 11.91 8.83
C GLY A 19 0.64 10.47 8.89
N ILE A 20 1.50 9.47 9.12
CA ILE A 20 1.10 8.06 9.27
C ILE A 20 0.45 7.84 10.63
N ARG A 21 -0.54 6.95 10.69
CA ARG A 21 -1.25 6.57 11.92
C ARG A 21 -0.81 5.20 12.40
N PHE A 22 -0.51 5.10 13.69
CA PHE A 22 -0.19 3.88 14.42
C PHE A 22 -1.46 3.41 15.14
N GLN A 23 -1.77 2.12 15.06
CA GLN A 23 -2.91 1.52 15.75
C GLN A 23 -2.47 0.21 16.39
N LEU A 24 -2.63 0.12 17.71
CA LEU A 24 -2.25 -1.06 18.47
C LEU A 24 -3.39 -2.09 18.43
N ALA A 25 -3.44 -2.90 17.39
CA ALA A 25 -4.39 -4.00 17.25
C ALA A 25 -3.76 -5.30 17.80
N GLN A 26 -3.75 -5.45 19.13
CA GLN A 26 -3.07 -6.56 19.81
C GLN A 26 -3.43 -7.93 19.17
N PRO A 27 -2.43 -8.75 18.78
CA PRO A 27 -1.01 -8.65 19.13
C PRO A 27 -0.14 -7.81 18.17
N GLU A 28 -0.72 -7.22 17.12
CA GLU A 28 0.01 -6.56 16.05
C GLU A 28 -0.06 -5.03 16.13
N LEU A 29 0.93 -4.37 15.54
CA LEU A 29 0.92 -2.93 15.32
C LEU A 29 0.57 -2.67 13.85
N LEU A 30 -0.56 -2.01 13.62
CA LEU A 30 -0.98 -1.61 12.28
C LEU A 30 -0.53 -0.18 12.02
N LEU A 31 -0.01 0.04 10.81
CA LEU A 31 0.33 1.37 10.31
C LEU A 31 -0.62 1.74 9.18
N TYR A 32 -1.04 2.99 9.14
CA TYR A 32 -1.86 3.54 8.06
C TYR A 32 -1.16 4.75 7.45
N TYR A 33 -1.20 4.84 6.12
CA TYR A 33 -0.78 6.00 5.35
C TYR A 33 -1.68 7.23 5.66
N PRO A 34 -1.25 8.45 5.30
CA PRO A 34 -2.06 9.65 5.50
C PRO A 34 -3.42 9.61 4.79
N ASP A 35 -3.56 8.80 3.73
CA ASP A 35 -4.81 8.56 3.00
C ASP A 35 -5.73 7.51 3.69
N GLY A 36 -5.28 6.94 4.80
CA GLY A 36 -6.01 5.92 5.57
C GLY A 36 -5.83 4.49 5.06
N GLN A 37 -5.03 4.23 4.03
CA GLN A 37 -4.71 2.86 3.60
C GLN A 37 -3.76 2.19 4.60
N PRO A 38 -3.95 0.90 4.93
CA PRO A 38 -2.99 0.17 5.76
C PRO A 38 -1.68 -0.05 5.00
N PHE A 39 -0.56 -0.06 5.72
CA PHE A 39 0.72 -0.48 5.20
C PHE A 39 0.66 -1.97 4.87
N THR A 40 1.13 -2.33 3.68
CA THR A 40 1.32 -3.70 3.23
C THR A 40 2.76 -4.13 3.49
N SER A 41 2.97 -5.43 3.70
CA SER A 41 4.31 -6.00 3.66
C SER A 41 4.89 -5.85 2.25
N TYR A 42 6.22 -5.74 2.16
CA TYR A 42 6.93 -5.73 0.88
C TYR A 42 6.54 -6.91 -0.03
N ASN A 43 6.35 -8.10 0.56
CA ASN A 43 5.96 -9.28 -0.20
C ASN A 43 4.53 -9.17 -0.74
N GLU A 44 3.61 -8.61 0.05
CA GLU A 44 2.22 -8.39 -0.37
C GLU A 44 2.16 -7.37 -1.51
N GLU A 45 2.92 -6.28 -1.40
CA GLU A 45 2.99 -5.25 -2.43
C GLU A 45 3.58 -5.81 -3.74
N ARG A 46 4.66 -6.58 -3.65
CA ARG A 46 5.24 -7.27 -4.80
C ARG A 46 4.24 -8.22 -5.45
N GLN A 47 3.50 -8.99 -4.66
CA GLN A 47 2.51 -9.94 -5.17
C GLN A 47 1.35 -9.22 -5.86
N ARG A 48 0.90 -8.08 -5.32
CA ARG A 48 -0.12 -7.23 -5.96
C ARG A 48 0.38 -6.70 -7.30
N ALA A 49 1.59 -6.14 -7.35
CA ALA A 49 2.17 -5.63 -8.59
C ALA A 49 2.30 -6.73 -9.67
N GLU A 50 2.74 -7.92 -9.29
CA GLU A 50 2.83 -9.07 -10.20
C GLU A 50 1.44 -9.51 -10.70
N THR A 51 0.45 -9.53 -9.80
CA THR A 51 -0.92 -9.91 -10.16
C THR A 51 -1.57 -8.91 -11.12
N GLU A 52 -1.38 -7.62 -10.88
CA GLU A 52 -1.88 -6.55 -11.76
C GLU A 52 -1.18 -6.58 -13.11
N ARG A 53 0.13 -6.82 -13.15
CA ARG A 53 0.87 -7.01 -14.39
C ARG A 53 0.30 -8.18 -15.20
N GLN A 54 0.09 -9.35 -14.58
CA GLN A 54 -0.49 -10.52 -15.25
C GLN A 54 -1.93 -10.27 -15.73
N ARG A 55 -2.71 -9.43 -15.02
CA ARG A 55 -4.04 -9.01 -15.47
C ARG A 55 -3.95 -8.11 -16.69
N ALA A 56 -3.05 -7.13 -16.69
CA ALA A 56 -2.82 -6.24 -17.81
C ALA A 56 -2.34 -7.02 -19.05
N GLU A 57 -1.39 -7.95 -18.90
CA GLU A 57 -0.91 -8.81 -19.98
C GLU A 57 -2.04 -9.65 -20.59
N ARG A 58 -2.90 -10.25 -19.75
CA ARG A 58 -4.06 -11.02 -20.23
C ARG A 58 -5.09 -10.15 -20.95
N LEU A 59 -5.33 -8.94 -20.46
CA LEU A 59 -6.25 -8.01 -21.11
C LEU A 59 -5.70 -7.53 -22.45
N ALA A 60 -4.42 -7.18 -22.50
CA ALA A 60 -3.72 -6.79 -23.73
C ALA A 60 -3.75 -7.92 -24.77
N ALA A 61 -3.55 -9.17 -24.36
CA ALA A 61 -3.67 -10.32 -25.24
C ALA A 61 -5.08 -10.42 -25.86
N LYS A 62 -6.14 -10.29 -25.05
CA LYS A 62 -7.52 -10.31 -25.54
C LYS A 62 -7.84 -9.16 -26.48
N LEU A 63 -7.33 -7.96 -26.21
CA LEU A 63 -7.51 -6.81 -27.10
C LEU A 63 -6.85 -7.08 -28.47
N ARG A 64 -5.64 -7.64 -28.48
CA ARG A 64 -4.94 -8.05 -29.70
C ARG A 64 -5.71 -9.12 -30.48
N GLU A 65 -6.34 -10.10 -29.79
CA GLU A 65 -7.21 -11.09 -30.44
C GLU A 65 -8.43 -10.44 -31.12
N LEU A 66 -8.93 -9.34 -30.57
CA LEU A 66 -10.00 -8.53 -31.16
C LEU A 66 -9.49 -7.54 -32.22
N ASN A 67 -8.21 -7.60 -32.59
CA ASN A 67 -7.54 -6.69 -33.52
C ASN A 67 -7.55 -5.22 -33.05
N ILE A 68 -7.60 -5.02 -31.72
CA ILE A 68 -7.53 -3.73 -31.05
C ILE A 68 -6.12 -3.59 -30.48
N ASN A 69 -5.44 -2.49 -30.80
CA ASN A 69 -4.10 -2.22 -30.26
C ASN A 69 -4.20 -1.64 -28.84
N PRO A 70 -3.74 -2.35 -27.79
CA PRO A 70 -3.86 -1.88 -26.41
C PRO A 70 -2.97 -0.66 -26.08
N GLU A 71 -1.98 -0.33 -26.91
CA GLU A 71 -1.09 0.82 -26.69
C GLU A 71 -1.64 2.13 -27.27
N GLU A 72 -2.73 2.06 -28.04
CA GLU A 72 -3.36 3.21 -28.69
C GLU A 72 -4.66 3.66 -27.98
N ILE A 73 -4.93 3.11 -26.79
CA ILE A 73 -6.09 3.43 -25.94
C ILE A 73 -5.68 4.38 -24.81
#